data_AF-A0A349DLI1-F1
#
_entry.id   AF-A0A349DLI1-F1
#
_cell.length_a   1.000
_cell.length_b   1.000
_cell.length_c   1.000
_cell.angle_alpha   90.00
_cell.angle_beta   90.00
_cell.angle_gamma   90.00
#
_symmetry.space_group_name_H-M   'P 1'
#
loop_
_entity.id
_entity.type
_entity.pdbx_description
1 polymer ?
#
loop_
_entity_poly.entity_id
_entity_poly.type
_entity_poly.pdbx_seq_one_letter_code
_entity_poly.pdbx_strand_id
1 'polypeptide(L)'
;MAVRHYELPTEYYKKLFPFICVIPAKAFTLNYKVLSLTMNSTIKNGLILGSMAVVALGLKKFYQTAEVPDLQWILGPTKTLVQAFSGLSFTYDTTNGYVNLPHQFTIAKSCAGVNFLIIVFCTSVFGFTLKMKNSVRQWLSLPAFLGIAYALTVVVNAFRIISALTLGQTQWMGIDANGLHEMEGVVVYLSFLLIYYLTMHHLLHRTNTIHTYKSTATA
;
A
#
# COMPACT_ATOMS: atom_id res chain seq x y z
N MET A 1 -51.58 69.63 -19.97
CA MET A 1 -51.86 68.33 -20.63
C MET A 1 -51.34 67.25 -19.68
N ALA A 2 -52.24 66.64 -18.90
CA ALA A 2 -51.90 65.71 -17.81
C ALA A 2 -52.31 64.29 -18.23
N VAL A 3 -51.36 63.35 -18.18
CA VAL A 3 -51.58 61.94 -18.52
C VAL A 3 -51.80 61.15 -17.24
N ARG A 4 -52.93 60.44 -17.20
CA ARG A 4 -53.51 59.72 -16.06
C ARG A 4 -52.97 58.29 -16.06
N HIS A 5 -52.24 57.89 -15.01
CA HIS A 5 -51.82 56.51 -14.81
C HIS A 5 -52.99 55.67 -14.28
N TYR A 6 -53.30 54.57 -14.95
CA TYR A 6 -54.24 53.55 -14.50
C TYR A 6 -53.52 52.55 -13.58
N GLU A 7 -53.99 52.42 -12.34
CA GLU A 7 -53.57 51.36 -11.42
C GLU A 7 -54.29 50.05 -11.77
N LEU A 8 -53.54 48.95 -11.92
CA LEU A 8 -54.06 47.60 -12.14
C LEU A 8 -54.23 46.85 -10.80
N PRO A 9 -55.19 45.91 -10.67
CA PRO A 9 -55.60 45.33 -9.39
C PRO A 9 -54.56 44.38 -8.77
N THR A 10 -54.41 44.46 -7.45
CA THR A 10 -53.48 43.72 -6.57
C THR A 10 -53.70 42.20 -6.45
N GLU A 11 -54.54 41.60 -7.29
CA GLU A 11 -54.92 40.18 -7.19
C GLU A 11 -54.03 39.23 -8.01
N TYR A 12 -53.16 39.77 -8.88
CA TYR A 12 -52.27 38.97 -9.74
C TYR A 12 -50.91 38.59 -9.09
N TYR A 13 -50.48 39.30 -8.03
CA TYR A 13 -49.15 39.08 -7.42
C TYR A 13 -49.10 37.93 -6.41
N LYS A 14 -50.25 37.38 -5.96
CA LYS A 14 -50.29 36.29 -4.96
C LYS A 14 -50.18 34.87 -5.53
N LYS A 15 -50.09 34.71 -6.87
CA LYS A 15 -50.06 33.38 -7.52
C LYS A 15 -48.72 32.95 -8.12
N LEU A 16 -47.67 33.77 -8.06
CA LEU A 16 -46.41 33.47 -8.77
C LEU A 16 -45.17 33.19 -7.91
N PHE A 17 -45.25 33.06 -6.57
CA PHE A 17 -44.11 32.56 -5.78
C PHE A 17 -44.52 31.89 -4.46
N PRO A 18 -44.99 30.62 -4.45
CA PRO A 18 -45.13 29.83 -3.22
C PRO A 18 -43.96 28.83 -3.01
N PHE A 19 -42.76 29.11 -3.53
CA PHE A 19 -41.57 28.27 -3.29
C PHE A 19 -40.31 29.11 -3.10
N ILE A 20 -40.34 30.09 -2.19
CA ILE A 20 -39.11 30.45 -1.50
C ILE A 20 -38.88 29.35 -0.48
N CYS A 21 -38.07 28.37 -0.89
CA CYS A 21 -37.45 27.40 -0.02
C CYS A 21 -36.79 28.19 1.11
N VAL A 22 -37.43 28.22 2.29
CA VAL A 22 -36.77 28.54 3.54
C VAL A 22 -35.77 27.40 3.75
N ILE A 23 -34.58 27.53 3.16
CA ILE A 23 -33.44 26.68 3.53
C ILE A 23 -33.19 27.05 4.99
N PRO A 24 -33.47 26.16 5.96
CA PRO A 24 -33.18 26.48 7.34
C PRO A 24 -31.67 26.72 7.42
N ALA A 25 -31.21 27.75 8.13
CA ALA A 25 -29.79 28.03 8.32
C ALA A 25 -29.00 26.78 8.80
N LYS A 26 -29.68 25.80 9.42
CA LYS A 26 -29.16 24.46 9.72
C LYS A 26 -28.72 23.65 8.50
N ALA A 27 -29.41 23.71 7.37
CA ALA A 27 -29.05 23.01 6.14
C ALA A 27 -27.81 23.61 5.46
N PHE A 28 -27.67 24.94 5.46
CA PHE A 28 -26.45 25.62 4.97
C PHE A 28 -25.25 25.36 5.90
N THR A 29 -25.49 25.33 7.22
CA THR A 29 -24.44 25.02 8.19
C THR A 29 -24.00 23.56 8.19
N LEU A 30 -24.94 22.64 7.94
CA LEU A 30 -24.63 21.23 7.69
C LEU A 30 -23.82 21.07 6.41
N ASN A 31 -24.15 21.81 5.34
CA ASN A 31 -23.44 21.74 4.07
C ASN A 31 -22.02 22.29 4.16
N TYR A 32 -21.77 23.44 4.82
CA TYR A 32 -20.37 23.90 5.02
C TYR A 32 -19.59 22.91 5.87
N LYS A 33 -20.20 22.30 6.90
CA LYS A 33 -19.50 21.41 7.83
C LYS A 33 -19.16 20.11 7.12
N VAL A 34 -20.11 19.54 6.37
CA VAL A 34 -19.90 18.36 5.53
C VAL A 34 -18.87 18.65 4.44
N LEU A 35 -18.96 19.78 3.73
CA LEU A 35 -17.99 20.19 2.71
C LEU A 35 -16.59 20.41 3.31
N SER A 36 -16.49 21.04 4.48
CA SER A 36 -15.21 21.22 5.18
C SER A 36 -14.62 19.90 5.67
N LEU A 37 -15.46 18.95 6.10
CA LEU A 37 -15.04 17.62 6.54
C LEU A 37 -14.58 16.75 5.36
N THR A 38 -15.28 16.79 4.22
CA THR A 38 -14.87 16.08 3.01
C THR A 38 -13.61 16.68 2.41
N MET A 39 -13.49 18.01 2.34
CA MET A 39 -12.30 18.69 1.83
C MET A 39 -11.08 18.43 2.72
N ASN A 40 -11.24 18.43 4.04
CA ASN A 40 -10.17 18.10 4.99
C ASN A 40 -9.77 16.61 4.91
N SER A 41 -10.73 15.71 4.67
CA SER A 41 -10.44 14.28 4.42
C SER A 41 -9.67 14.07 3.10
N THR A 42 -10.03 14.79 2.04
CA THR A 42 -9.36 14.68 0.73
C THR A 42 -7.93 15.21 0.79
N ILE A 43 -7.71 16.36 1.43
CA ILE A 43 -6.37 16.93 1.61
C ILE A 43 -5.48 15.99 2.44
N LYS A 44 -6.01 15.45 3.54
CA LYS A 44 -5.28 14.48 4.38
C LYS A 44 -4.88 13.22 3.60
N ASN A 45 -5.81 12.64 2.83
CA ASN A 45 -5.51 11.47 2.01
C ASN A 45 -4.48 11.80 0.92
N GLY A 46 -4.53 13.01 0.35
CA GLY A 46 -3.51 13.52 -0.57
C GLY A 46 -2.12 13.57 0.08
N LEU A 47 -2.01 14.06 1.32
CA LEU A 47 -0.74 14.08 2.06
C LEU A 47 -0.19 12.67 2.32
N ILE A 48 -1.06 11.73 2.70
CA ILE A 48 -0.69 10.33 2.91
C ILE A 48 -0.17 9.70 1.60
N LEU A 49 -0.89 9.90 0.49
CA LEU A 49 -0.47 9.42 -0.82
C LEU A 49 0.86 10.05 -1.25
N GLY A 50 1.04 11.35 -1.02
CA GLY A 50 2.30 12.05 -1.28
C GLY A 50 3.45 11.45 -0.48
N SER A 51 3.25 11.21 0.83
CA SER A 51 4.27 10.59 1.68
C SER A 51 4.64 9.17 1.23
N MET A 52 3.64 8.35 0.88
CA MET A 52 3.85 7.02 0.33
C MET A 52 4.64 7.08 -0.98
N ALA A 53 4.27 8.00 -1.89
CA ALA A 53 4.96 8.16 -3.17
C ALA A 53 6.42 8.60 -2.97
N VAL A 54 6.69 9.53 -2.05
CA VAL A 54 8.06 9.95 -1.71
C VAL A 54 8.89 8.77 -1.22
N VAL A 55 8.36 7.95 -0.32
CA VAL A 55 9.05 6.76 0.19
C VAL A 55 9.27 5.73 -0.93
N ALA A 56 8.24 5.42 -1.71
CA ALA A 56 8.32 4.41 -2.78
C ALA A 56 9.31 4.82 -3.88
N LEU A 57 9.24 6.07 -4.35
CA LEU A 57 10.15 6.60 -5.37
C LEU A 57 11.56 6.78 -4.83
N GLY A 58 11.71 7.19 -3.57
CA GLY A 58 12.99 7.28 -2.88
C GLY A 58 13.69 5.92 -2.80
N LEU A 59 12.98 4.89 -2.35
CA LEU A 59 13.48 3.50 -2.32
C LEU A 59 13.81 2.99 -3.72
N LYS A 60 12.95 3.28 -4.71
CA LYS A 60 13.18 2.86 -6.10
C LYS A 60 14.44 3.50 -6.67
N LYS A 61 14.59 4.81 -6.49
CA LYS A 61 15.76 5.57 -6.96
C LYS A 61 17.03 5.10 -6.26
N PHE A 62 17.00 4.95 -4.94
CA PHE A 62 18.11 4.39 -4.17
C PHE A 62 18.51 3.01 -4.70
N TYR A 63 17.55 2.09 -4.89
CA TYR A 63 17.83 0.75 -5.40
C TYR A 63 18.42 0.76 -6.82
N GLN A 64 18.02 1.71 -7.68
CA GLN A 64 18.59 1.83 -9.02
C GLN A 64 20.08 2.15 -8.95
N THR A 65 20.50 3.07 -8.07
CA THR A 65 21.90 3.51 -7.96
C THR A 65 22.74 2.70 -6.97
N ALA A 66 22.09 1.95 -6.06
CA ALA A 66 22.76 1.20 -5.00
C ALA A 66 23.66 0.08 -5.54
N GLU A 67 24.81 -0.10 -4.93
CA GLU A 67 25.67 -1.26 -5.13
C GLU A 67 25.33 -2.36 -4.11
N VAL A 68 25.97 -3.53 -4.25
CA VAL A 68 25.79 -4.66 -3.34
C VAL A 68 26.06 -4.30 -1.86
N PRO A 69 27.09 -3.50 -1.51
CA PRO A 69 27.32 -3.08 -0.13
C PRO A 69 26.19 -2.22 0.45
N ASP A 70 25.50 -1.43 -0.38
CA ASP A 70 24.40 -0.56 0.07
C ASP A 70 23.12 -1.33 0.41
N LEU A 71 23.01 -2.58 -0.05
CA LEU A 71 21.84 -3.44 0.12
C LEU A 71 22.01 -4.45 1.26
N GLN A 72 23.07 -4.35 2.05
CA GLN A 72 23.33 -5.29 3.16
C GLN A 72 22.24 -5.28 4.23
N TRP A 73 21.55 -4.16 4.41
CA TRP A 73 20.43 -4.06 5.36
C TRP A 73 19.29 -5.02 5.03
N ILE A 74 19.07 -5.36 3.75
CA ILE A 74 18.04 -6.32 3.33
C ILE A 74 18.63 -7.69 2.96
N LEU A 75 19.80 -7.70 2.31
CA LEU A 75 20.48 -8.92 1.89
C LEU A 75 21.04 -9.72 3.07
N GLY A 76 21.57 -9.06 4.10
CA GLY A 76 22.13 -9.71 5.28
C GLY A 76 21.09 -10.57 6.02
N PRO A 77 19.94 -10.00 6.43
CA PRO A 77 18.87 -10.77 7.07
C PRO A 77 18.32 -11.89 6.20
N THR A 78 18.13 -11.64 4.89
CA THR A 78 17.70 -12.68 3.95
C THR A 78 18.73 -13.80 3.86
N LYS A 79 20.01 -13.49 3.75
CA LYS A 79 21.11 -14.47 3.73
C LYS A 79 21.10 -15.30 5.01
N THR A 80 20.97 -14.69 6.19
CA THR A 80 20.90 -15.42 7.46
C THR A 80 19.74 -16.43 7.48
N LEU A 81 18.55 -16.05 6.99
CA LEU A 81 17.44 -16.99 6.87
C LEU A 81 17.75 -18.11 5.88
N VAL A 82 18.26 -17.79 4.69
CA VAL A 82 18.64 -18.80 3.69
C VAL A 82 19.64 -19.79 4.29
N GLN A 83 20.67 -19.31 4.99
CA GLN A 83 21.65 -20.17 5.66
C GLN A 83 21.01 -21.06 6.73
N ALA A 84 20.13 -20.51 7.56
CA ALA A 84 19.45 -21.24 8.61
C ALA A 84 18.58 -22.38 8.06
N PHE A 85 17.90 -22.16 6.93
CA PHE A 85 17.00 -23.16 6.34
C PHE A 85 17.70 -24.14 5.38
N SER A 86 18.72 -23.69 4.64
CA SER A 86 19.41 -24.53 3.65
C SER A 86 20.66 -25.23 4.20
N GLY A 87 21.20 -24.77 5.33
CA GLY A 87 22.50 -25.23 5.86
C GLY A 87 23.71 -24.76 5.06
N LEU A 88 23.52 -23.94 4.02
CA LEU A 88 24.59 -23.48 3.14
C LEU A 88 25.41 -22.34 3.75
N SER A 89 26.70 -22.32 3.46
CA SER A 89 27.59 -21.22 3.82
C SER A 89 27.76 -20.26 2.64
N PHE A 90 27.56 -18.96 2.85
CA PHE A 90 27.84 -17.94 1.84
C PHE A 90 28.95 -17.02 2.31
N THR A 91 29.93 -16.81 1.43
CA THR A 91 31.01 -15.85 1.63
C THR A 91 30.63 -14.52 0.97
N TYR A 92 30.95 -13.41 1.62
CA TYR A 92 30.62 -12.09 1.09
C TYR A 92 31.71 -11.61 0.12
N ASP A 93 31.27 -11.19 -1.06
CA ASP A 93 32.06 -10.52 -2.09
C ASP A 93 31.44 -9.14 -2.35
N THR A 94 32.27 -8.10 -2.30
CA THR A 94 31.83 -6.70 -2.49
C THR A 94 31.25 -6.44 -3.87
N THR A 95 31.70 -7.18 -4.89
CA THR A 95 31.27 -7.02 -6.28
C THR A 95 30.04 -7.88 -6.59
N ASN A 96 30.05 -9.14 -6.15
CA ASN A 96 29.05 -10.12 -6.56
C ASN A 96 27.93 -10.34 -5.52
N GLY A 97 28.15 -9.99 -4.26
CA GLY A 97 27.23 -10.29 -3.15
C GLY A 97 27.60 -11.53 -2.39
N TYR A 98 26.61 -12.26 -1.89
CA TYR A 98 26.87 -13.46 -1.11
C TYR A 98 26.99 -14.66 -2.04
N VAL A 99 28.20 -15.20 -2.16
CA VAL A 99 28.53 -16.29 -3.09
C VAL A 99 28.65 -17.62 -2.34
N ASN A 100 28.19 -18.69 -2.97
CA ASN A 100 28.46 -20.07 -2.58
C ASN A 100 29.09 -20.78 -3.79
N LEU A 101 30.40 -20.99 -3.72
CA LEU A 101 31.18 -21.63 -4.78
C LEU A 101 30.77 -23.10 -5.03
N PRO A 102 30.59 -23.95 -3.99
CA PRO A 102 30.18 -25.34 -4.20
C PRO A 102 28.88 -25.52 -4.97
N HIS A 103 27.90 -24.63 -4.79
CA HIS A 103 26.60 -24.67 -5.46
C HIS A 103 26.47 -23.69 -6.62
N GLN A 104 27.56 -23.00 -7.00
CA GLN A 104 27.60 -22.00 -8.07
C GLN A 104 26.45 -20.99 -7.99
N PHE A 105 26.08 -20.58 -6.78
CA PHE A 105 24.95 -19.69 -6.53
C PHE A 105 25.40 -18.38 -5.90
N THR A 106 24.83 -17.28 -6.38
CA THR A 106 25.14 -15.94 -5.91
C THR A 106 23.86 -15.19 -5.54
N ILE A 107 23.76 -14.74 -4.30
CA ILE A 107 22.73 -13.80 -3.85
C ILE A 107 23.19 -12.39 -4.23
N ALA A 108 22.82 -11.97 -5.44
CA ALA A 108 23.19 -10.69 -6.02
C ALA A 108 22.18 -9.58 -5.67
N LYS A 109 22.43 -8.36 -6.17
CA LYS A 109 21.51 -7.20 -6.09
C LYS A 109 20.09 -7.56 -6.53
N SER A 110 19.92 -8.41 -7.55
CA SER A 110 18.63 -8.87 -8.07
C SER A 110 17.79 -9.66 -7.04
N CYS A 111 18.42 -10.24 -6.02
CA CYS A 111 17.76 -10.99 -4.95
C CYS A 111 17.30 -10.11 -3.77
N ALA A 112 17.61 -8.81 -3.77
CA ALA A 112 17.28 -7.91 -2.67
C ALA A 112 15.77 -7.70 -2.47
N GLY A 113 14.95 -7.94 -3.51
CA GLY A 113 13.48 -7.83 -3.47
C GLY A 113 12.94 -6.46 -3.07
N VAL A 114 13.72 -5.37 -3.23
CA VAL A 114 13.27 -4.00 -2.92
C VAL A 114 12.01 -3.62 -3.71
N ASN A 115 11.85 -4.11 -4.94
CA ASN A 115 10.63 -3.91 -5.71
C ASN A 115 9.41 -4.54 -5.03
N PHE A 116 9.55 -5.76 -4.49
CA PHE A 116 8.48 -6.43 -3.76
C PHE A 116 8.12 -5.67 -2.48
N LEU A 117 9.11 -5.18 -1.75
CA LEU A 117 8.92 -4.31 -0.58
C LEU A 117 8.06 -3.08 -0.92
N ILE A 118 8.40 -2.39 -2.02
CA ILE A 118 7.63 -1.22 -2.49
C ILE A 118 6.19 -1.62 -2.83
N ILE A 119 5.98 -2.74 -3.53
CA ILE A 119 4.65 -3.22 -3.91
C ILE A 119 3.81 -3.54 -2.67
N VAL A 120 4.37 -4.24 -1.67
CA VAL A 120 3.67 -4.57 -0.43
C VAL A 120 3.33 -3.30 0.35
N PHE A 121 4.26 -2.35 0.44
CA PHE A 121 4.03 -1.07 1.10
C PHE A 121 2.90 -0.28 0.43
N CYS A 122 2.96 -0.08 -0.89
CA CYS A 122 1.92 0.61 -1.65
C CYS A 122 0.56 -0.09 -1.52
N THR A 123 0.53 -1.42 -1.68
CA THR A 123 -0.69 -2.23 -1.51
C THR A 123 -1.30 -2.02 -0.11
N SER A 124 -0.47 -1.90 0.93
CA SER A 124 -0.94 -1.69 2.30
C SER A 124 -1.53 -0.29 2.51
N VAL A 125 -0.90 0.73 1.92
CA VAL A 125 -1.40 2.10 2.01
C VAL A 125 -2.73 2.24 1.28
N PHE A 126 -2.80 1.82 0.01
CA PHE A 126 -4.03 1.87 -0.78
C PHE A 126 -5.14 0.97 -0.20
N GLY A 127 -4.78 -0.26 0.17
CA GLY A 127 -5.73 -1.26 0.63
C GLY A 127 -6.34 -0.96 1.99
N PHE A 128 -5.56 -0.37 2.91
CA PHE A 128 -5.91 -0.30 4.33
C PHE A 128 -5.73 1.09 4.96
N THR A 129 -4.62 1.78 4.72
CA THR A 129 -4.34 3.08 5.39
C THR A 129 -5.39 4.14 5.02
N LEU A 130 -5.73 4.27 3.74
CA LEU A 130 -6.71 5.27 3.28
C LEU A 130 -8.13 5.05 3.79
N LYS A 131 -8.44 3.83 4.28
CA LYS A 131 -9.75 3.49 4.84
C LYS A 131 -9.87 3.80 6.33
N MET A 132 -8.78 4.23 6.98
CA MET A 132 -8.78 4.55 8.41
C MET A 132 -9.42 5.91 8.68
N LYS A 133 -10.39 5.97 9.61
CA LYS A 133 -11.08 7.21 9.98
C LYS A 133 -10.26 8.12 10.91
N ASN A 134 -9.39 7.52 11.74
CA ASN A 134 -8.59 8.26 12.72
C ASN A 134 -7.25 8.68 12.09
N SER A 135 -7.03 10.00 11.97
CA SER A 135 -5.82 10.56 11.35
C SER A 135 -4.53 10.15 12.06
N VAL A 136 -4.52 10.02 13.38
CA VAL A 136 -3.32 9.58 14.12
C VAL A 136 -2.97 8.14 13.76
N ARG A 137 -3.97 7.25 13.74
CA ARG A 137 -3.77 5.85 13.34
C ARG A 137 -3.34 5.72 11.88
N GLN A 138 -3.85 6.58 11.00
CA GLN A 138 -3.49 6.63 9.59
C GLN A 138 -2.01 7.03 9.38
N TRP A 139 -1.52 8.01 10.13
CA TRP A 139 -0.10 8.38 10.08
C TRP A 139 0.80 7.33 10.73
N LEU A 140 0.36 6.73 11.84
CA LEU A 140 1.11 5.67 12.51
C LEU A 140 1.15 4.36 11.69
N SER A 141 0.16 4.14 10.82
CA SER A 141 0.13 2.94 9.98
C SER A 141 1.18 2.97 8.87
N LEU A 142 1.68 4.13 8.46
CA LEU A 142 2.74 4.23 7.44
C LEU A 142 4.04 3.52 7.87
N PRO A 143 4.71 3.90 8.99
CA PRO A 143 5.91 3.20 9.43
C PRO A 143 5.60 1.75 9.82
N ALA A 144 4.41 1.46 10.36
CA ALA A 144 4.02 0.09 10.67
C ALA A 144 3.95 -0.80 9.41
N PHE A 145 3.28 -0.33 8.35
CA PHE A 145 3.19 -1.06 7.09
C PHE A 145 4.52 -1.15 6.36
N LEU A 146 5.39 -0.15 6.49
CA LEU A 146 6.75 -0.24 5.96
C LEU A 146 7.56 -1.33 6.68
N GLY A 147 7.44 -1.42 8.01
CA GLY A 147 8.05 -2.50 8.80
C GLY A 147 7.51 -3.89 8.44
N ILE A 148 6.19 -4.02 8.27
CA ILE A 148 5.56 -5.27 7.81
C ILE A 148 6.04 -5.64 6.40
N ALA A 149 6.08 -4.67 5.47
CA ALA A 149 6.57 -4.88 4.12
C ALA A 149 8.03 -5.35 4.10
N TYR A 150 8.87 -4.77 4.94
CA TYR A 150 10.26 -5.17 5.11
C TYR A 150 10.38 -6.62 5.62
N ALA A 151 9.69 -6.95 6.72
CA ALA A 151 9.73 -8.28 7.30
C ALA A 151 9.22 -9.35 6.30
N LEU A 152 8.11 -9.06 5.62
CA LEU A 152 7.56 -9.95 4.60
C LEU A 152 8.56 -10.12 3.44
N THR A 153 9.20 -9.05 2.98
CA THR A 153 10.18 -9.12 1.90
C THR A 153 11.37 -10.01 2.27
N VAL A 154 11.90 -9.89 3.48
CA VAL A 154 13.02 -10.72 3.95
C VAL A 154 12.65 -12.21 3.92
N VAL A 155 11.46 -12.57 4.40
CA VAL A 155 10.96 -13.95 4.42
C VAL A 155 10.69 -14.47 3.01
N VAL A 156 9.95 -13.72 2.19
CA VAL A 156 9.58 -14.15 0.85
C VAL A 156 10.80 -14.25 -0.07
N ASN A 157 11.77 -13.33 0.05
CA ASN A 157 13.03 -13.46 -0.68
C ASN A 157 13.84 -14.68 -0.24
N ALA A 158 13.87 -15.00 1.05
CA ALA A 158 14.56 -16.20 1.52
C ALA A 158 13.91 -17.45 0.91
N PHE A 159 12.57 -17.51 0.89
CA PHE A 159 11.82 -18.60 0.25
C PHE A 159 12.13 -18.70 -1.25
N ARG A 160 12.16 -17.56 -1.97
CA ARG A 160 12.50 -17.50 -3.39
C ARG A 160 13.92 -18.04 -3.66
N ILE A 161 14.91 -17.62 -2.86
CA ILE A 161 16.29 -18.10 -3.00
C ILE A 161 16.39 -19.60 -2.74
N ILE A 162 15.74 -20.10 -1.68
CA ILE A 162 15.72 -21.53 -1.36
C ILE A 162 15.05 -22.32 -2.49
N SER A 163 13.93 -21.83 -3.03
CA SER A 163 13.23 -22.46 -4.15
C SER A 163 14.11 -22.50 -5.40
N ALA A 164 14.80 -21.40 -5.72
CA ALA A 164 15.76 -21.35 -6.81
C ALA A 164 16.93 -22.32 -6.64
N LEU A 165 17.45 -22.49 -5.41
CA LEU A 165 18.49 -23.48 -5.10
C LEU A 165 18.00 -24.91 -5.36
N THR A 166 16.74 -25.22 -5.06
CA THR A 166 16.16 -26.56 -5.29
C THR A 166 15.84 -26.84 -6.75
N LEU A 167 15.43 -25.82 -7.50
CA LEU A 167 15.16 -25.94 -8.94
C LEU A 167 16.45 -26.08 -9.75
N GLY A 168 17.57 -25.54 -9.25
CA GLY A 168 18.88 -25.64 -9.91
C GLY A 168 18.88 -25.06 -11.32
N GLN A 169 19.83 -25.48 -12.15
CA GLN A 169 19.88 -25.12 -13.59
C GLN A 169 19.00 -26.05 -14.43
N THR A 170 17.79 -26.35 -13.97
CA THR A 170 16.86 -27.18 -14.76
C THR A 170 16.24 -26.36 -15.87
N GLN A 171 16.20 -26.94 -17.07
CA GLN A 171 15.41 -26.42 -18.18
C GLN A 171 14.05 -27.11 -18.15
N TRP A 172 12.98 -26.35 -18.35
CA TRP A 172 11.63 -26.90 -18.35
C TRP A 172 10.83 -26.36 -19.52
N MET A 173 10.21 -27.25 -20.29
CA MET A 173 9.34 -26.91 -21.44
C MET A 173 9.97 -25.93 -22.45
N GLY A 174 11.27 -26.06 -22.73
CA GLY A 174 11.98 -25.21 -23.69
C GLY A 174 12.36 -23.81 -23.16
N ILE A 175 12.07 -23.52 -21.88
CA ILE A 175 12.50 -22.32 -21.18
C ILE A 175 13.90 -22.58 -20.60
N ASP A 176 14.81 -21.63 -20.78
CA ASP A 176 16.14 -21.69 -20.20
C ASP A 176 16.11 -21.47 -18.68
N ALA A 177 17.23 -21.76 -18.01
CA ALA A 177 17.31 -21.62 -16.56
C ALA A 177 17.04 -20.18 -16.07
N ASN A 178 17.39 -19.18 -16.88
CA ASN A 178 17.15 -17.77 -16.57
C ASN A 178 15.66 -17.43 -16.61
N GLY A 179 14.95 -17.84 -17.66
CA GLY A 179 13.51 -17.65 -17.78
C GLY A 179 12.73 -18.39 -16.68
N LEU A 180 13.18 -19.61 -16.32
CA LEU A 180 12.57 -20.36 -15.24
C LEU A 180 12.76 -19.66 -13.88
N HIS A 181 13.94 -19.07 -13.64
CA HIS A 181 14.22 -18.29 -12.45
C HIS A 181 13.40 -16.99 -12.36
N GLU A 182 13.15 -16.32 -13.49
CA GLU A 182 12.30 -15.13 -13.52
C GLU A 182 10.83 -15.48 -13.25
N MET A 183 10.32 -16.55 -13.88
CA MET A 183 8.97 -17.04 -13.65
C MET A 183 8.73 -17.47 -12.20
N GLU A 184 9.70 -18.19 -11.62
CA GLU A 184 9.68 -18.60 -10.21
C GLU A 184 9.50 -17.38 -9.29
N GLY A 185 10.29 -16.32 -9.51
CA GLY A 185 10.18 -15.09 -8.75
C GLY A 185 8.80 -14.43 -8.87
N VAL A 186 8.20 -14.39 -10.07
CA VAL A 186 6.85 -13.84 -10.28
C VAL A 186 5.80 -14.64 -9.53
N VAL A 187 5.83 -15.97 -9.64
CA VAL A 187 4.87 -16.87 -8.98
C VAL A 187 4.96 -16.71 -7.47
N VAL A 188 6.16 -16.78 -6.90
CA VAL A 188 6.38 -16.65 -5.46
C VAL A 188 5.88 -15.29 -4.96
N TYR A 189 6.31 -14.18 -5.58
CA TYR A 189 5.91 -12.85 -5.13
C TYR A 189 4.40 -12.63 -5.24
N LEU A 190 3.77 -13.04 -6.34
CA LEU A 190 2.33 -12.85 -6.52
C LEU A 190 1.53 -13.66 -5.50
N SER A 191 1.89 -14.93 -5.27
CA SER A 191 1.24 -15.79 -4.27
C SER A 191 1.33 -15.20 -2.87
N PHE A 192 2.52 -14.79 -2.43
CA PHE A 192 2.69 -14.20 -1.09
C PHE A 192 2.02 -12.83 -0.96
N LEU A 193 2.02 -12.01 -2.01
CA LEU A 193 1.29 -10.74 -2.01
C LEU A 193 -0.22 -10.96 -1.85
N LEU A 194 -0.77 -11.95 -2.57
CA LEU A 194 -2.19 -12.28 -2.48
C LEU A 194 -2.56 -12.79 -1.08
N ILE A 195 -1.77 -13.72 -0.54
CA ILE A 195 -1.96 -14.22 0.84
C ILE A 195 -1.92 -13.06 1.82
N TYR A 196 -0.91 -12.20 1.75
CA TYR A 196 -0.79 -11.02 2.59
C TYR A 196 -2.03 -10.12 2.52
N TYR A 197 -2.48 -9.78 1.30
CA TYR A 197 -3.65 -8.93 1.10
C TYR A 197 -4.91 -9.56 1.68
N LEU A 198 -5.16 -10.85 1.42
CA LEU A 198 -6.33 -11.57 1.92
C LEU A 198 -6.30 -11.68 3.46
N THR A 199 -5.15 -11.99 4.05
CA THR A 199 -4.98 -12.04 5.51
C THR A 199 -5.26 -10.68 6.13
N MET A 200 -4.67 -9.61 5.61
CA MET A 200 -4.89 -8.26 6.13
C MET A 200 -6.34 -7.81 5.97
N HIS A 201 -6.96 -8.09 4.83
CA HIS A 201 -8.38 -7.82 4.60
C HIS A 201 -9.26 -8.54 5.63
N HIS A 202 -9.02 -9.82 5.86
CA HIS A 202 -9.76 -10.60 6.85
C HIS A 202 -9.55 -10.09 8.28
N LEU A 203 -8.32 -9.83 8.70
CA LEU A 203 -7.99 -9.35 10.05
C LEU A 203 -8.65 -8.00 10.34
N LEU A 204 -8.52 -7.04 9.42
CA LEU A 204 -9.06 -5.69 9.60
C LEU A 204 -10.60 -5.65 9.48
N HIS A 205 -11.21 -6.48 8.63
CA HIS A 205 -12.67 -6.56 8.56
C HIS A 205 -13.27 -7.20 9.81
N ARG A 206 -12.62 -8.24 10.37
CA ARG A 206 -13.06 -8.90 11.61
C ARG A 206 -13.00 -7.96 12.83
N THR A 207 -12.07 -7.01 12.85
CA THR A 207 -11.98 -6.06 13.97
C THR A 207 -13.15 -5.08 13.98
N ASN A 208 -13.66 -4.70 12.79
CA ASN A 208 -14.80 -3.79 12.68
C ASN A 208 -16.11 -4.43 13.17
N THR A 209 -16.32 -5.73 12.96
CA THR A 209 -17.55 -6.41 13.40
C THR A 209 -17.61 -6.61 14.92
N ILE A 210 -16.47 -6.88 15.57
CA ILE A 210 -16.39 -7.08 17.02
C ILE A 210 -16.65 -5.78 17.79
N HIS A 211 -16.15 -4.63 17.31
CA HIS A 211 -16.42 -3.34 17.94
C HIS A 211 -17.92 -2.96 17.89
N THR A 212 -18.60 -3.27 16.79
CA THR A 212 -20.05 -3.03 16.66
C THR A 212 -20.82 -3.88 17.67
N TYR A 213 -20.50 -5.16 17.80
CA TYR A 213 -21.16 -6.06 18.77
C TYR A 213 -20.98 -5.61 20.23
N LYS A 214 -19.77 -5.17 20.61
CA LYS A 214 -19.49 -4.71 21.97
C LYS A 214 -20.22 -3.40 22.31
N SER A 215 -20.44 -2.53 21.33
CA SER A 215 -21.19 -1.29 21.50
C SER A 215 -22.70 -1.48 21.60
N THR A 216 -23.28 -2.51 20.96
CA THR A 216 -24.70 -2.85 21.12
C THR A 216 -24.98 -3.69 22.36
N ALA A 217 -24.01 -4.46 22.85
CA ALA A 217 -24.15 -5.23 24.09
C ALA A 217 -24.00 -4.39 25.38
N THR A 218 -23.62 -3.11 25.26
CA THR A 218 -23.43 -2.18 26.40
C THR A 218 -24.42 -1.01 26.39
N ALA A 219 -25.38 -1.01 25.46
CA ALA A 219 -26.52 -0.10 25.39
C ALA A 219 -27.80 -0.82 25.80
#